data_AF-A0A5S4V6K6-F1
#
_entry.id   AF-A0A5S4V6K6-F1
#
_cell.length_a   1.000
_cell.length_b   1.000
_cell.length_c   1.000
_cell.angle_alpha   90.00
_cell.angle_beta   90.00
_cell.angle_gamma   90.00
#
_symmetry.space_group_name_H-M   'P 1'
#
loop_
_entity.id
_entity.type
_entity.pdbx_description
1 polymer ?
#
loop_
_entity_poly.entity_id
_entity_poly.type
_entity_poly.pdbx_seq_one_letter_code
_entity_poly.pdbx_strand_id
1 'polypeptide(L)'
;MSSEAADERVAAASVVDVARAEPARRSGGGTLWLLGSELLTLFRRLRTWAMLAALAAIPVLIGVALIIAGPAPSGRGPTFLSEITNNGLFVGMTALIVAIPLFLPLTIGVVAGDTIAGEASHGTLRYLLIAPAGRVRLLLVKYLAAAAFCAAATLTVVVVGTLVGWALFPIGPVTLLSGATIDVGEALLRFLAIAAYVTVSLLGMSAIGLFLSTLTTVPVGAMAATAILAVVSQILDVLPQLEWLHPWLFTHYWLGFVDLLREPMVWDAFVDNALLQAGYILVFGALAVGRFLTKDVLS
;
A
#
# COMPACT_ATOMS: atom_id res chain seq x y z
N MET A 1 -45.71 48.69 28.48
CA MET A 1 -45.59 47.60 29.48
C MET A 1 -46.13 46.25 29.01
N SER A 2 -47.15 46.16 28.13
CA SER A 2 -47.66 44.86 27.65
C SER A 2 -46.89 44.25 26.46
N SER A 3 -46.10 45.04 25.73
CA SER A 3 -45.32 44.57 24.56
C SER A 3 -43.98 43.97 24.93
N GLU A 4 -43.34 44.46 26.00
CA GLU A 4 -42.00 44.04 26.44
C GLU A 4 -42.03 42.64 27.05
N ALA A 5 -43.08 42.32 27.81
CA ALA A 5 -43.28 41.01 28.42
C ALA A 5 -43.61 39.89 27.40
N ALA A 6 -44.07 40.25 26.19
CA ALA A 6 -44.30 39.30 25.11
C ALA A 6 -42.99 38.95 24.38
N ASP A 7 -42.12 39.95 24.17
CA ASP A 7 -40.83 39.79 23.51
C ASP A 7 -39.84 38.98 24.37
N GLU A 8 -39.87 39.19 25.69
CA GLU A 8 -39.05 38.43 26.64
C GLU A 8 -39.45 36.95 26.72
N ARG A 9 -40.75 36.64 26.50
CA ARG A 9 -41.25 35.26 26.45
C ARG A 9 -40.88 34.54 25.14
N VAL A 10 -40.83 35.27 24.02
CA VAL A 10 -40.38 34.73 22.73
C VAL A 10 -38.86 34.53 22.71
N ALA A 11 -38.11 35.44 23.34
CA ALA A 11 -36.67 35.28 23.54
C ALA A 11 -36.32 34.14 24.51
N ALA A 12 -37.06 33.97 25.61
CA ALA A 12 -36.86 32.84 26.52
C ALA A 12 -37.24 31.50 25.87
N ALA A 13 -38.28 31.46 25.02
CA ALA A 13 -38.65 30.27 24.27
C ALA A 13 -37.60 29.88 23.21
N SER A 14 -36.98 30.86 22.53
CA SER A 14 -35.93 30.60 21.54
C SER A 14 -34.60 30.19 22.17
N VAL A 15 -34.28 30.66 23.39
CA VAL A 15 -33.07 30.25 24.13
C VAL A 15 -33.23 28.85 24.76
N VAL A 16 -34.45 28.44 25.13
CA VAL A 16 -34.71 27.07 25.63
C VAL A 16 -34.70 26.02 24.51
N ASP A 17 -35.02 26.40 23.26
CA ASP A 17 -35.00 25.47 22.12
C ASP A 17 -33.60 25.20 21.53
N VAL A 18 -32.63 26.10 21.76
CA VAL A 18 -31.23 25.87 21.39
C VAL A 18 -30.53 24.90 22.38
N ALA A 19 -31.11 24.68 23.57
CA ALA A 19 -30.56 23.82 24.60
C ALA A 19 -30.91 22.31 24.45
N ARG A 20 -31.59 21.91 23.36
CA ARG A 20 -31.85 20.49 23.03
C ARG A 20 -31.30 20.06 21.67
N ALA A 21 -30.21 20.66 21.22
CA ALA A 21 -29.31 19.93 20.34
C ALA A 21 -28.63 18.84 21.19
N GLU A 22 -29.32 17.72 21.40
CA GLU A 22 -28.69 16.49 21.84
C GLU A 22 -27.41 16.33 21.02
N PRO A 23 -26.21 16.22 21.64
CA PRO A 23 -25.05 15.82 20.88
C PRO A 23 -25.41 14.43 20.37
N ALA A 24 -25.69 14.34 19.07
CA ALA A 24 -26.00 13.09 18.42
C ALA A 24 -24.87 12.13 18.75
N ARG A 25 -25.09 11.30 19.78
CA ARG A 25 -24.23 10.20 20.16
C ARG A 25 -24.32 9.21 19.01
N ARG A 26 -23.56 9.48 17.95
CA ARG A 26 -23.22 8.48 16.93
C ARG A 26 -22.16 7.55 17.51
N SER A 27 -22.46 6.97 18.67
CA SER A 27 -21.67 5.92 19.33
C SER A 27 -22.07 4.57 18.75
N GLY A 28 -21.83 4.36 17.45
CA GLY A 28 -22.24 3.13 16.76
C GLY A 28 -21.50 2.78 15.48
N GLY A 29 -20.64 3.67 14.94
CA GLY A 29 -19.74 3.35 13.84
C GLY A 29 -18.49 2.61 14.32
N GLY A 30 -18.65 1.42 14.91
CA GLY A 30 -17.55 0.59 15.43
C GLY A 30 -16.61 0.15 14.31
N THR A 31 -15.34 0.56 14.37
CA THR A 31 -14.16 0.26 13.53
C THR A 31 -14.30 0.43 12.01
N LEU A 32 -15.31 -0.16 11.37
CA LEU A 32 -15.58 -0.10 9.95
C LEU A 32 -15.83 1.33 9.45
N TRP A 33 -16.59 2.13 10.21
CA TRP A 33 -16.81 3.53 9.85
C TRP A 33 -15.52 4.36 9.94
N LEU A 34 -14.71 4.10 10.97
CA LEU A 34 -13.40 4.75 11.13
C LEU A 34 -12.47 4.37 9.97
N LEU A 35 -12.42 3.08 9.62
CA LEU A 35 -11.68 2.60 8.46
C LEU A 35 -12.16 3.24 7.16
N GLY A 36 -13.48 3.31 6.94
CA GLY A 36 -14.05 3.96 5.77
C GLY A 36 -13.69 5.44 5.68
N SER A 37 -13.73 6.16 6.80
CA SER A 37 -13.31 7.57 6.86
C SER A 37 -11.81 7.77 6.59
N GLU A 38 -10.98 6.86 7.08
CA GLU A 38 -9.53 6.88 6.86
C GLU A 38 -9.18 6.58 5.39
N LEU A 39 -9.78 5.54 4.81
CA LEU A 39 -9.61 5.19 3.39
C LEU A 39 -10.08 6.33 2.48
N LEU A 40 -11.24 6.92 2.77
CA LEU A 40 -11.74 8.07 2.02
C LEU A 40 -10.76 9.25 2.10
N THR A 41 -10.17 9.48 3.26
CA THR A 41 -9.18 10.54 3.45
C THR A 41 -7.90 10.26 2.69
N LEU A 42 -7.40 9.02 2.75
CA LEU A 42 -6.22 8.57 2.01
C LEU A 42 -6.41 8.75 0.49
N PHE A 43 -7.50 8.23 -0.07
CA PHE A 43 -7.75 8.25 -1.53
C PHE A 43 -8.30 9.58 -2.05
N ARG A 44 -8.66 10.54 -1.20
CA ARG A 44 -8.99 11.91 -1.64
C ARG A 44 -7.78 12.84 -1.70
N ARG A 45 -6.64 12.47 -1.10
CA ARG A 45 -5.43 13.30 -1.12
C ARG A 45 -4.79 13.26 -2.50
N LEU A 46 -4.48 14.45 -3.05
CA LEU A 46 -3.79 14.59 -4.34
C LEU A 46 -2.43 13.88 -4.33
N ARG A 47 -1.74 13.86 -3.19
CA ARG A 47 -0.48 13.13 -2.99
C ARG A 47 -0.62 11.64 -3.32
N THR A 48 -1.71 10.99 -2.88
CA THR A 48 -1.98 9.57 -3.13
C THR A 48 -2.17 9.32 -4.63
N TRP A 49 -2.96 10.17 -5.30
CA TRP A 49 -3.13 10.08 -6.76
C TRP A 49 -1.84 10.35 -7.52
N ALA A 50 -0.98 11.27 -7.07
CA ALA A 50 0.31 11.50 -7.69
C ALA A 50 1.22 10.25 -7.60
N MET A 51 1.20 9.55 -6.46
CA MET A 51 1.94 8.28 -6.30
C MET A 51 1.38 7.16 -7.18
N LEU A 52 0.05 7.00 -7.22
CA LEU A 52 -0.60 6.01 -8.09
C LEU A 52 -0.36 6.33 -9.58
N ALA A 53 -0.40 7.61 -9.96
CA ALA A 53 -0.09 8.04 -11.33
C ALA A 53 1.38 7.79 -11.68
N ALA A 54 2.31 8.01 -10.75
CA ALA A 54 3.72 7.68 -10.94
C ALA A 54 3.92 6.17 -11.13
N LEU A 55 3.22 5.33 -10.36
CA LEU A 55 3.23 3.87 -10.54
C LEU A 55 2.60 3.45 -11.88
N ALA A 56 1.48 4.07 -12.27
CA ALA A 56 0.82 3.84 -13.55
C ALA A 56 1.69 4.26 -14.74
N ALA A 57 2.55 5.26 -14.58
CA ALA A 57 3.47 5.69 -15.61
C ALA A 57 4.49 4.59 -15.97
N ILE A 58 4.86 3.70 -15.05
CA ILE A 58 5.83 2.63 -15.29
C ILE A 58 5.40 1.71 -16.44
N PRO A 59 4.24 1.01 -16.38
CA PRO A 59 3.80 0.18 -17.48
C PRO A 59 3.56 0.97 -18.78
N VAL A 60 3.07 2.21 -18.69
CA VAL A 60 2.87 3.08 -19.87
C VAL A 60 4.20 3.35 -20.56
N LEU A 61 5.22 3.75 -19.81
CA LEU A 61 6.56 4.03 -20.34
C LEU A 61 7.19 2.77 -20.93
N ILE A 62 7.06 1.62 -20.27
CA ILE A 62 7.57 0.34 -20.79
C ILE A 62 6.89 -0.01 -22.11
N GLY A 63 5.55 0.01 -22.16
CA GLY A 63 4.81 -0.31 -23.38
C GLY A 63 5.13 0.64 -24.54
N VAL A 64 5.18 1.95 -24.27
CA VAL A 64 5.52 2.98 -25.27
C VAL A 64 6.99 2.85 -25.72
N ALA A 65 7.92 2.56 -24.82
CA ALA A 65 9.32 2.36 -25.18
C ALA A 65 9.49 1.16 -26.12
N LEU A 66 8.80 0.06 -25.86
CA LEU A 66 8.89 -1.16 -26.68
C LEU A 66 8.27 -1.00 -28.06
N ILE A 67 7.13 -0.30 -28.19
CA ILE A 67 6.53 -0.06 -29.51
C ILE A 67 7.41 0.88 -30.36
N ILE A 68 8.10 1.85 -29.75
CA ILE A 68 9.02 2.77 -30.45
C ILE A 68 10.34 2.07 -30.82
N ALA A 69 10.90 1.26 -29.91
CA ALA A 69 12.17 0.58 -30.14
C ALA A 69 12.06 -0.52 -31.20
N GLY A 70 10.86 -1.06 -31.43
CA GLY A 70 10.63 -2.19 -32.33
C GLY A 70 11.13 -3.52 -31.74
N PRO A 71 10.99 -4.64 -32.49
CA PRO A 71 11.47 -5.94 -32.04
C PRO A 71 12.97 -5.89 -31.76
N ALA A 72 13.37 -6.13 -30.51
CA ALA A 72 14.79 -6.25 -30.18
C ALA A 72 15.40 -7.42 -30.98
N PRO A 73 16.60 -7.27 -31.56
CA PRO A 73 17.33 -8.40 -32.12
C PRO A 73 17.43 -9.49 -31.06
N SER A 74 16.98 -10.71 -31.41
CA SER A 74 16.97 -11.87 -30.52
C SER A 74 18.31 -12.00 -29.78
N GLY A 75 18.28 -11.90 -28.44
CA GLY A 75 19.46 -12.06 -27.58
C GLY A 75 19.97 -10.80 -26.86
N ARG A 76 19.32 -9.63 -26.98
CA ARG A 76 19.64 -8.45 -26.13
C ARG A 76 18.45 -8.05 -25.25
N GLY A 77 18.54 -8.40 -23.96
CA GLY A 77 17.59 -8.01 -22.90
C GLY A 77 17.20 -9.20 -22.01
N PRO A 78 16.68 -8.98 -20.79
CA PRO A 78 16.04 -10.03 -19.99
C PRO A 78 15.02 -10.81 -20.82
N THR A 79 14.96 -12.14 -20.67
CA THR A 79 14.09 -13.04 -21.45
C THR A 79 12.62 -12.60 -21.48
N PHE A 80 12.13 -11.97 -20.41
CA PHE A 80 10.78 -11.41 -20.36
C PHE A 80 10.56 -10.20 -21.28
N LEU A 81 11.58 -9.38 -21.55
CA LEU A 81 11.44 -8.23 -22.47
C LEU A 81 11.18 -8.69 -23.91
N SER A 82 11.79 -9.80 -24.32
CA SER A 82 11.49 -10.43 -25.62
C SER A 82 10.11 -11.06 -25.67
N GLU A 83 9.56 -11.51 -24.54
CA GLU A 83 8.22 -12.10 -24.47
C GLU A 83 7.09 -11.06 -24.52
N ILE A 84 7.35 -9.81 -24.08
CA ILE A 84 6.36 -8.72 -24.17
C ILE A 84 5.94 -8.45 -25.61
N THR A 85 6.89 -8.49 -26.55
CA THR A 85 6.60 -8.25 -27.97
C THR A 85 5.69 -9.34 -28.56
N ASN A 86 5.70 -10.54 -27.98
CA ASN A 86 4.87 -11.66 -28.43
C ASN A 86 3.48 -11.65 -27.76
N ASN A 87 3.36 -11.13 -26.53
CA ASN A 87 2.08 -11.05 -25.84
C ASN A 87 2.01 -9.84 -24.90
N GLY A 88 1.06 -8.93 -25.18
CA GLY A 88 0.87 -7.70 -24.42
C GLY A 88 0.58 -7.87 -22.93
N LEU A 89 0.07 -9.04 -22.52
CA LEU A 89 -0.19 -9.34 -21.11
C LEU A 89 1.09 -9.27 -20.26
N PHE A 90 2.27 -9.51 -20.83
CA PHE A 90 3.53 -9.43 -20.09
C PHE A 90 3.95 -8.00 -19.70
N VAL A 91 3.37 -6.95 -20.29
CA VAL A 91 3.70 -5.55 -19.94
C VAL A 91 3.47 -5.30 -18.44
N GLY A 92 2.36 -5.79 -17.87
CA GLY A 92 2.06 -5.63 -16.44
C GLY A 92 3.04 -6.39 -15.54
N MET A 93 3.46 -7.58 -15.95
CA MET A 93 4.45 -8.38 -15.22
C MET A 93 5.82 -7.70 -15.21
N THR A 94 6.28 -7.23 -16.37
CA THR A 94 7.53 -6.49 -16.48
C THR A 94 7.48 -5.21 -15.66
N ALA A 95 6.36 -4.49 -15.70
CA ALA A 95 6.17 -3.30 -14.88
C ALA A 95 6.25 -3.62 -13.38
N LEU A 96 5.70 -4.75 -12.92
CA LEU A 96 5.88 -5.20 -11.53
C LEU A 96 7.34 -5.49 -11.20
N ILE A 97 8.06 -6.24 -12.04
CA ILE A 97 9.50 -6.54 -11.83
C ILE A 97 10.31 -5.24 -11.68
N VAL A 98 10.00 -4.22 -12.47
CA VAL A 98 10.65 -2.91 -12.41
C VAL A 98 10.19 -2.10 -11.19
N ALA A 99 8.91 -2.17 -10.82
CA ALA A 99 8.34 -1.38 -9.75
C ALA A 99 8.69 -1.91 -8.35
N ILE A 100 8.78 -3.22 -8.18
CA ILE A 100 8.96 -3.89 -6.88
C ILE A 100 10.25 -3.47 -6.15
N PRO A 101 11.43 -3.37 -6.78
CA PRO A 101 12.66 -3.03 -6.07
C PRO A 101 12.71 -1.59 -5.56
N LEU A 102 12.04 -0.66 -6.25
CA LEU A 102 12.24 0.77 -6.04
C LEU A 102 10.93 1.55 -5.89
N PHE A 103 10.06 1.54 -6.89
CA PHE A 103 8.91 2.43 -6.93
C PHE A 103 7.81 2.07 -5.92
N LEU A 104 7.48 0.78 -5.80
CA LEU A 104 6.52 0.31 -4.80
C LEU A 104 7.03 0.60 -3.37
N PRO A 105 8.26 0.21 -2.98
CA PRO A 105 8.82 0.50 -1.67
C PRO A 105 8.84 1.99 -1.32
N LEU A 106 9.18 2.84 -2.30
CA LEU A 106 9.19 4.29 -2.10
C LEU A 106 7.79 4.84 -1.81
N THR A 107 6.80 4.50 -2.63
CA THR A 107 5.42 5.00 -2.44
C THR A 107 4.81 4.49 -1.14
N ILE A 108 5.08 3.24 -0.78
CA ILE A 108 4.58 2.61 0.45
C ILE A 108 5.29 3.19 1.67
N GLY A 109 6.61 3.41 1.58
CA GLY A 109 7.38 4.10 2.61
C GLY A 109 6.86 5.52 2.86
N VAL A 110 6.46 6.24 1.81
CA VAL A 110 5.83 7.57 1.93
C VAL A 110 4.50 7.47 2.68
N VAL A 111 3.60 6.58 2.28
CA VAL A 111 2.28 6.46 2.91
C VAL A 111 2.39 5.97 4.35
N ALA A 112 3.09 4.87 4.58
CA ALA A 112 3.26 4.29 5.91
C ALA A 112 4.03 5.22 6.87
N GLY A 113 5.07 5.89 6.37
CA GLY A 113 5.87 6.86 7.14
C GLY A 113 5.11 8.14 7.49
N ASP A 114 4.23 8.65 6.62
CA ASP A 114 3.38 9.82 6.91
C ASP A 114 2.27 9.53 7.91
N THR A 115 1.92 8.25 8.09
CA THR A 115 0.66 7.84 8.70
C THR A 115 0.45 8.41 10.11
N ILE A 116 1.44 8.25 11.01
CA ILE A 116 1.40 8.84 12.36
C ILE A 116 2.21 10.14 12.44
N ALA A 117 3.41 10.15 11.85
CA ALA A 117 4.30 11.30 11.91
C ALA A 117 3.68 12.55 11.25
N GLY A 118 2.93 12.37 10.16
CA GLY A 118 2.17 13.44 9.48
C GLY A 118 1.17 14.11 10.40
N GLU A 119 0.38 13.31 11.11
CA GLU A 119 -0.63 13.82 12.07
C GLU A 119 0.00 14.51 13.27
N ALA A 120 1.14 13.98 13.74
CA ALA A 120 1.95 14.59 14.79
C ALA A 120 2.52 15.95 14.34
N SER A 121 3.02 16.04 13.11
CA SER A 121 3.60 17.27 12.55
C SER A 121 2.57 18.39 12.41
N HIS A 122 1.31 18.05 12.10
CA HIS A 122 0.21 19.00 11.97
C HIS A 122 -0.46 19.35 13.31
N GLY A 123 0.03 18.83 14.45
CA GLY A 123 -0.56 19.05 15.78
C GLY A 123 -1.92 18.38 16.00
N THR A 124 -2.40 17.59 15.03
CA THR A 124 -3.71 16.92 15.06
C THR A 124 -3.71 15.66 15.91
N LEU A 125 -2.54 15.09 16.20
CA LEU A 125 -2.39 13.90 17.03
C LEU A 125 -3.00 14.07 18.43
N ARG A 126 -2.89 15.26 19.02
CA ARG A 126 -3.48 15.58 20.34
C ARG A 126 -5.00 15.48 20.31
N TYR A 127 -5.65 15.96 19.24
CA TYR A 127 -7.10 15.87 19.06
C TYR A 127 -7.57 14.42 18.84
N LEU A 128 -6.81 13.62 18.08
CA LEU A 128 -7.16 12.23 17.80
C LEU A 128 -6.99 11.30 19.00
N LEU A 129 -6.07 11.63 19.93
CA LEU A 129 -5.86 10.85 21.16
C LEU A 129 -6.86 11.17 22.27
N ILE A 130 -7.60 12.28 22.17
CA ILE A 130 -8.71 12.64 23.08
C ILE A 130 -10.03 12.05 22.59
N ALA A 131 -10.13 11.69 21.30
CA ALA A 131 -11.28 11.02 20.75
C ALA A 131 -11.42 9.59 21.34
N PRO A 132 -12.64 9.11 21.65
CA PRO A 132 -12.90 7.85 22.35
C PRO A 132 -12.58 6.56 21.55
N ALA A 133 -11.81 6.65 20.47
CA ALA A 133 -11.31 5.52 19.72
C ALA A 133 -9.99 5.06 20.34
N GLY A 134 -10.01 4.04 21.21
CA GLY A 134 -8.83 3.56 21.94
C GLY A 134 -7.57 3.43 21.06
N ARG A 135 -6.40 3.74 21.64
CA ARG A 135 -5.09 3.91 20.93
C ARG A 135 -4.75 2.74 19.99
N VAL A 136 -4.99 1.50 20.43
CA VAL A 136 -4.74 0.29 19.63
C VAL A 136 -5.66 0.20 18.41
N ARG A 137 -6.94 0.55 18.57
CA ARG A 137 -7.91 0.53 17.48
C ARG A 137 -7.58 1.55 16.41
N LEU A 138 -7.11 2.74 16.79
CA LEU A 138 -6.64 3.75 15.85
C LEU A 138 -5.45 3.22 15.03
N LEU A 139 -4.45 2.65 15.70
CA LEU A 139 -3.26 2.09 15.04
C LEU A 139 -3.61 0.97 14.06
N LEU A 140 -4.55 0.08 14.43
CA LEU A 140 -5.03 -0.98 13.53
C LEU A 140 -5.71 -0.40 12.28
N VAL A 141 -6.56 0.63 12.42
CA VAL A 141 -7.19 1.27 11.27
C VAL A 141 -6.15 1.93 10.36
N LYS A 142 -5.15 2.59 10.93
CA LYS A 142 -4.04 3.21 10.20
C LYS A 142 -3.23 2.16 9.42
N TYR A 143 -2.95 1.02 10.05
CA TYR A 143 -2.31 -0.10 9.38
C TYR A 143 -3.15 -0.65 8.23
N LEU A 144 -4.46 -0.87 8.44
CA LEU A 144 -5.37 -1.35 7.40
C LEU A 144 -5.50 -0.37 6.23
N ALA A 145 -5.44 0.94 6.48
CA ALA A 145 -5.40 1.95 5.43
C ALA A 145 -4.09 1.87 4.61
N ALA A 146 -2.94 1.68 5.27
CA ALA A 146 -1.67 1.45 4.58
C ALA A 146 -1.66 0.13 3.79
N ALA A 147 -2.27 -0.94 4.32
CA ALA A 147 -2.46 -2.20 3.62
C ALA A 147 -3.35 -2.06 2.38
N ALA A 148 -4.43 -1.28 2.47
CA ALA A 148 -5.28 -0.95 1.33
C ALA A 148 -4.53 -0.13 0.27
N PHE A 149 -3.62 0.76 0.67
CA PHE A 149 -2.73 1.44 -0.27
C PHE A 149 -1.77 0.46 -0.97
N CYS A 150 -1.21 -0.52 -0.25
CA CYS A 150 -0.37 -1.57 -0.86
C CYS A 150 -1.14 -2.30 -1.97
N ALA A 151 -2.38 -2.71 -1.69
CA ALA A 151 -3.25 -3.37 -2.67
C ALA A 151 -3.58 -2.45 -3.86
N ALA A 152 -3.91 -1.18 -3.60
CA ALA A 152 -4.20 -0.23 -4.67
C ALA A 152 -2.98 0.06 -5.55
N ALA A 153 -1.79 0.18 -4.95
CA ALA A 153 -0.53 0.41 -5.65
C ALA A 153 -0.17 -0.75 -6.58
N THR A 154 -0.24 -2.00 -6.09
CA THR A 154 0.03 -3.20 -6.89
C THR A 154 -1.01 -3.39 -8.00
N LEU A 155 -2.31 -3.25 -7.68
CA LEU A 155 -3.38 -3.33 -8.66
C LEU A 155 -3.28 -2.23 -9.72
N THR A 156 -2.85 -1.02 -9.37
CA THR A 156 -2.62 0.06 -10.35
C THR A 156 -1.60 -0.37 -11.40
N VAL A 157 -0.47 -0.95 -10.98
CA VAL A 157 0.56 -1.43 -11.91
C VAL A 157 0.02 -2.56 -12.80
N VAL A 158 -0.68 -3.53 -12.22
CA VAL A 158 -1.22 -4.68 -12.97
C VAL A 158 -2.32 -4.26 -13.94
N VAL A 159 -3.29 -3.47 -13.50
CA VAL A 159 -4.41 -3.03 -14.33
C VAL A 159 -3.92 -2.14 -15.46
N VAL A 160 -3.11 -1.12 -15.16
CA VAL A 160 -2.59 -0.22 -16.19
C VAL A 160 -1.67 -0.97 -17.15
N GLY A 161 -0.81 -1.87 -16.63
CA GLY A 161 0.03 -2.73 -17.47
C GLY A 161 -0.76 -3.64 -18.40
N THR A 162 -1.84 -4.22 -17.92
CA THR A 162 -2.73 -5.05 -18.74
C THR A 162 -3.43 -4.21 -19.82
N LEU A 163 -3.96 -3.04 -19.46
CA LEU A 163 -4.63 -2.14 -20.40
C LEU A 163 -3.69 -1.61 -21.48
N VAL A 164 -2.48 -1.18 -21.10
CA VAL A 164 -1.44 -0.75 -22.04
C VAL A 164 -1.00 -1.91 -22.93
N GLY A 165 -0.81 -3.09 -22.34
CA GLY A 165 -0.51 -4.33 -23.04
C GLY A 165 -1.52 -4.64 -24.14
N TRP A 166 -2.82 -4.60 -23.80
CA TRP A 166 -3.91 -4.82 -24.74
C TRP A 166 -4.02 -3.74 -25.82
N ALA A 167 -3.68 -2.49 -25.50
CA ALA A 167 -3.78 -1.39 -26.45
C ALA A 167 -2.63 -1.39 -27.47
N LEU A 168 -1.43 -1.85 -27.09
CA LEU A 168 -0.22 -1.68 -27.90
C LEU A 168 0.29 -2.97 -28.55
N PHE A 169 -0.06 -4.14 -28.05
CA PHE A 169 0.52 -5.42 -28.46
C PHE A 169 -0.56 -6.46 -28.77
N PRO A 170 -0.23 -7.48 -29.60
CA PRO A 170 -1.15 -8.59 -29.85
C PRO A 170 -1.50 -9.34 -28.55
N ILE A 171 -2.75 -9.80 -28.49
CA ILE A 171 -3.29 -10.59 -27.39
C ILE A 171 -3.49 -12.01 -27.91
N GLY A 172 -2.97 -12.98 -27.18
CA GLY A 172 -3.13 -14.40 -27.50
C GLY A 172 -2.88 -15.28 -26.26
N PRO A 173 -2.85 -16.61 -26.45
CA PRO A 173 -2.46 -17.54 -25.41
C PRO A 173 -1.10 -17.15 -24.80
N VAL A 174 -0.99 -17.23 -23.48
CA VAL A 174 0.23 -16.85 -22.75
C VAL A 174 1.09 -18.09 -22.54
N THR A 175 2.32 -18.06 -23.04
CA THR A 175 3.31 -19.12 -22.77
C THR A 175 3.93 -18.90 -21.40
N LEU A 176 3.71 -19.83 -20.48
CA LEU A 176 4.30 -19.85 -19.14
C LEU A 176 5.79 -20.18 -19.18
N LEU A 177 6.49 -19.99 -18.05
CA LEU A 177 7.91 -20.40 -17.92
C LEU A 177 8.10 -21.91 -18.11
N SER A 178 7.05 -22.70 -17.88
CA SER A 178 7.02 -24.15 -18.11
C SER A 178 6.89 -24.54 -19.59
N GLY A 179 6.66 -23.57 -20.49
CA GLY A 179 6.36 -23.81 -21.90
C GLY A 179 4.90 -24.16 -22.18
N ALA A 180 4.05 -24.27 -21.16
CA ALA A 180 2.61 -24.47 -21.32
C ALA A 180 1.93 -23.17 -21.78
N THR A 181 0.95 -23.27 -22.66
CA THR A 181 0.13 -22.13 -23.09
C THR A 181 -1.19 -22.11 -22.36
N ILE A 182 -1.50 -20.99 -21.70
CA ILE A 182 -2.79 -20.78 -21.01
C ILE A 182 -3.65 -19.76 -21.76
N ASP A 183 -4.96 -19.86 -21.57
CA ASP A 183 -5.90 -18.89 -22.13
C ASP A 183 -5.80 -17.52 -21.40
N VAL A 184 -6.28 -16.47 -22.05
CA VAL A 184 -6.28 -15.10 -21.55
C VAL A 184 -7.01 -14.99 -20.20
N GLY A 185 -8.14 -15.69 -20.03
CA GLY A 185 -8.89 -15.67 -18.78
C GLY A 185 -8.07 -16.21 -17.59
N GLU A 186 -7.37 -17.32 -17.81
CA GLU A 186 -6.49 -17.90 -16.80
C GLU A 186 -5.27 -17.02 -16.52
N ALA A 187 -4.70 -16.39 -17.55
CA ALA A 187 -3.59 -15.45 -17.39
C ALA A 187 -3.99 -14.25 -16.52
N LEU A 188 -5.19 -13.70 -16.69
CA LEU A 188 -5.70 -12.61 -15.85
C LEU A 188 -5.85 -13.04 -14.38
N LEU A 189 -6.33 -14.26 -14.12
CA LEU A 189 -6.40 -14.81 -12.77
C LEU A 189 -5.02 -14.96 -12.13
N ARG A 190 -4.02 -15.42 -12.90
CA ARG A 190 -2.63 -15.49 -12.43
C ARG A 190 -2.06 -14.11 -12.13
N PHE A 191 -2.37 -13.10 -12.93
CA PHE A 191 -1.92 -11.73 -12.66
C PHE A 191 -2.56 -11.15 -11.41
N LEU A 192 -3.82 -11.48 -11.14
CA LEU A 192 -4.46 -11.12 -9.88
C LEU A 192 -3.82 -11.84 -8.69
N ALA A 193 -3.45 -13.12 -8.84
CA ALA A 193 -2.72 -13.86 -7.82
C ALA A 193 -1.33 -13.27 -7.55
N ILE A 194 -0.62 -12.83 -8.60
CA ILE A 194 0.64 -12.10 -8.47
C ILE A 194 0.44 -10.76 -7.75
N ALA A 195 -0.61 -10.00 -8.11
CA ALA A 195 -0.94 -8.76 -7.42
C ALA A 195 -1.18 -9.00 -5.92
N ALA A 196 -1.89 -10.09 -5.57
CA ALA A 196 -2.11 -10.49 -4.18
C ALA A 196 -0.80 -10.88 -3.48
N TYR A 197 0.07 -11.68 -4.13
CA TYR A 197 1.39 -12.03 -3.60
C TYR A 197 2.22 -10.79 -3.28
N VAL A 198 2.35 -9.86 -4.24
CA VAL A 198 3.14 -8.64 -4.07
C VAL A 198 2.52 -7.75 -2.99
N THR A 199 1.19 -7.69 -2.91
CA THR A 199 0.50 -6.97 -1.83
C THR A 199 0.91 -7.52 -0.48
N VAL A 200 0.87 -8.85 -0.29
CA VAL A 200 1.31 -9.52 0.94
C VAL A 200 2.78 -9.19 1.24
N SER A 201 3.67 -9.29 0.26
CA SER A 201 5.10 -8.96 0.38
C SER A 201 5.37 -7.55 0.92
N LEU A 202 4.46 -6.61 0.67
CA LEU A 202 4.60 -5.21 1.07
C LEU A 202 3.99 -4.91 2.44
N LEU A 203 3.21 -5.84 3.01
CA LEU A 203 2.54 -5.66 4.29
C LEU A 203 3.50 -5.59 5.49
N GLY A 204 4.61 -6.34 5.47
CA GLY A 204 5.64 -6.22 6.51
C GLY A 204 6.37 -4.89 6.43
N MET A 205 6.69 -4.42 5.22
CA MET A 205 7.28 -3.10 5.01
C MET A 205 6.37 -1.97 5.51
N SER A 206 5.06 -2.06 5.25
CA SER A 206 4.12 -1.05 5.74
C SER A 206 4.02 -1.05 7.27
N ALA A 207 4.16 -2.21 7.94
CA ALA A 207 4.23 -2.31 9.40
C ALA A 207 5.51 -1.66 9.95
N ILE A 208 6.66 -1.87 9.31
CA ILE A 208 7.92 -1.18 9.64
C ILE A 208 7.75 0.33 9.52
N GLY A 209 7.19 0.81 8.40
CA GLY A 209 6.99 2.23 8.18
C GLY A 209 6.02 2.86 9.17
N LEU A 210 4.94 2.16 9.51
CA LEU A 210 4.01 2.58 10.55
C LEU A 210 4.73 2.69 11.89
N PHE A 211 5.54 1.70 12.29
CA PHE A 211 6.33 1.77 13.51
C PHE A 211 7.28 2.98 13.52
N LEU A 212 8.05 3.18 12.46
CA LEU A 212 8.96 4.33 12.34
C LEU A 212 8.23 5.66 12.43
N SER A 213 7.03 5.75 11.86
CA SER A 213 6.17 6.95 11.97
C SER A 213 5.75 7.25 13.42
N THR A 214 5.77 6.26 14.33
CA THR A 214 5.49 6.46 15.76
C THR A 214 6.67 7.03 16.55
N LEU A 215 7.89 6.90 16.00
CA LEU A 215 9.12 7.30 16.68
C LEU A 215 9.46 8.79 16.47
N THR A 216 8.92 9.42 15.42
CA THR A 216 9.25 10.78 15.03
C THR A 216 7.99 11.63 14.81
N THR A 217 8.12 12.94 15.00
CA THR A 217 7.11 13.94 14.61
C THR A 217 7.41 14.58 13.26
N VAL A 218 8.54 14.21 12.63
CA VAL A 218 8.97 14.70 11.32
C VAL A 218 8.66 13.63 10.26
N PRO A 219 7.63 13.82 9.41
CA PRO A 219 7.15 12.77 8.50
C PRO A 219 8.22 12.34 7.51
N VAL A 220 8.95 13.31 6.96
CA VAL A 220 10.01 13.08 5.97
C VAL A 220 11.07 12.10 6.50
N GLY A 221 11.39 12.15 7.80
CA GLY A 221 12.33 11.22 8.43
C GLY A 221 11.82 9.79 8.46
N ALA A 222 10.54 9.58 8.83
CA ALA A 222 9.93 8.25 8.84
C ALA A 222 9.81 7.67 7.42
N MET A 223 9.41 8.50 6.45
CA MET A 223 9.31 8.10 5.04
C MET A 223 10.68 7.65 4.51
N ALA A 224 11.72 8.47 4.72
CA ALA A 224 13.07 8.18 4.26
C ALA A 224 13.63 6.93 4.94
N ALA A 225 13.47 6.78 6.26
CA ALA A 225 13.95 5.62 6.99
C ALA A 225 13.31 4.31 6.50
N THR A 226 12.00 4.33 6.21
CA THR A 226 11.30 3.14 5.69
C THR A 226 11.83 2.74 4.31
N ALA A 227 12.01 3.70 3.42
CA ALA A 227 12.57 3.46 2.09
C ALA A 227 14.02 2.97 2.15
N ILE A 228 14.85 3.61 2.98
CA ILE A 228 16.26 3.24 3.16
C ILE A 228 16.37 1.82 3.72
N LEU A 229 15.52 1.42 4.68
CA LEU A 229 15.52 0.05 5.19
C LEU A 229 15.21 -0.99 4.10
N ALA A 230 14.30 -0.69 3.17
CA ALA A 230 14.05 -1.58 2.03
C ALA A 230 15.25 -1.66 1.09
N VAL A 231 15.94 -0.53 0.83
CA VAL A 231 17.16 -0.54 0.02
C VAL A 231 18.28 -1.32 0.72
N VAL A 232 18.48 -1.10 2.01
CA VAL A 232 19.47 -1.84 2.82
C VAL A 232 19.16 -3.33 2.82
N SER A 233 17.90 -3.71 3.04
CA SER A 233 17.46 -5.11 3.00
C SER A 233 17.78 -5.75 1.64
N GLN A 234 17.48 -5.07 0.54
CA GLN A 234 17.83 -5.55 -0.81
C GLN A 234 19.35 -5.66 -1.04
N ILE A 235 20.15 -4.72 -0.53
CA ILE A 235 21.61 -4.79 -0.63
C ILE A 235 22.14 -6.01 0.12
N LEU A 236 21.63 -6.28 1.33
CA LEU A 236 22.03 -7.45 2.12
C LEU A 236 21.66 -8.77 1.43
N ASP A 237 20.53 -8.78 0.72
CA ASP A 237 20.03 -9.95 -0.03
C ASP A 237 20.92 -10.33 -1.22
N VAL A 238 21.66 -9.37 -1.79
CA VAL A 238 22.57 -9.63 -2.93
C VAL A 238 23.93 -10.15 -2.48
N LEU A 239 24.30 -10.02 -1.20
CA LEU A 239 25.61 -10.41 -0.69
C LEU A 239 25.64 -11.91 -0.35
N PRO A 240 26.44 -12.75 -1.05
CA PRO A 240 26.51 -14.19 -0.78
C PRO A 240 27.05 -14.51 0.62
N GLN A 241 27.88 -13.63 1.19
CA GLN A 241 28.42 -13.82 2.55
C GLN A 241 27.34 -13.77 3.64
N LEU A 242 26.15 -13.26 3.31
CA LEU A 242 25.02 -13.12 4.21
C LEU A 242 23.86 -14.07 3.85
N GLU A 243 24.13 -15.16 3.14
CA GLU A 243 23.11 -16.16 2.75
C GLU A 243 22.26 -16.66 3.93
N TRP A 244 22.86 -16.79 5.12
CA TRP A 244 22.13 -17.20 6.34
C TRP A 244 21.07 -16.16 6.78
N LEU A 245 21.24 -14.89 6.39
CA LEU A 245 20.34 -13.79 6.72
C LEU A 245 19.20 -13.65 5.70
N HIS A 246 19.42 -14.07 4.45
CA HIS A 246 18.47 -13.87 3.34
C HIS A 246 17.03 -14.26 3.67
N PRO A 247 16.74 -15.45 4.24
CA PRO A 247 15.36 -15.86 4.56
C PRO A 247 14.64 -14.96 5.58
N TRP A 248 15.40 -14.17 6.34
CA TRP A 248 14.88 -13.26 7.36
C TRP A 248 14.67 -11.84 6.84
N LEU A 249 15.18 -11.50 5.65
CA LEU A 249 15.03 -10.17 5.07
C LEU A 249 13.62 -10.02 4.50
N PHE A 250 12.85 -9.02 4.96
CA PHE A 250 11.48 -8.80 4.49
C PHE A 250 11.35 -8.57 2.97
N THR A 251 12.46 -8.26 2.28
CA THR A 251 12.51 -8.07 0.82
C THR A 251 12.85 -9.33 0.04
N HIS A 252 13.32 -10.40 0.70
CA HIS A 252 13.88 -11.60 0.06
C HIS A 252 12.89 -12.25 -0.92
N TYR A 253 11.66 -12.45 -0.47
CA TYR A 253 10.63 -13.10 -1.27
C TYR A 253 9.88 -12.15 -2.21
N TRP A 254 10.24 -10.87 -2.35
CA TRP A 254 9.45 -9.91 -3.14
C TRP A 254 9.28 -10.28 -4.62
N LEU A 255 10.30 -10.94 -5.20
CA LEU A 255 10.25 -11.43 -6.59
C LEU A 255 9.85 -12.91 -6.71
N GLY A 256 9.49 -13.57 -5.60
CA GLY A 256 9.10 -14.99 -5.58
C GLY A 256 7.77 -15.31 -6.27
N PHE A 257 7.02 -14.30 -6.73
CA PHE A 257 5.79 -14.50 -7.50
C PHE A 257 6.00 -15.25 -8.83
N VAL A 258 7.25 -15.35 -9.30
CA VAL A 258 7.60 -16.09 -10.53
C VAL A 258 7.17 -17.56 -10.45
N ASP A 259 7.10 -18.14 -9.26
CA ASP A 259 6.66 -19.52 -9.08
C ASP A 259 5.15 -19.73 -9.33
N LEU A 260 4.33 -18.67 -9.28
CA LEU A 260 2.92 -18.67 -9.68
C LEU A 260 2.74 -18.74 -11.22
N LEU A 261 3.82 -18.52 -11.97
CA LEU A 261 3.86 -18.63 -13.43
C LEU A 261 4.28 -20.03 -13.91
N ARG A 262 4.44 -20.99 -13.01
CA ARG A 262 4.73 -22.39 -13.34
C ARG A 262 3.43 -23.19 -13.53
N GLU A 263 3.57 -24.34 -14.19
CA GLU A 263 2.50 -25.34 -14.33
C GLU A 263 3.03 -26.69 -13.81
N PRO A 264 2.54 -27.22 -12.67
CA PRO A 264 1.53 -26.64 -11.76
C PRO A 264 2.04 -25.42 -10.97
N MET A 265 1.12 -24.62 -10.43
CA MET A 265 1.46 -23.49 -9.54
C MET A 265 2.12 -23.99 -8.25
N VAL A 266 3.29 -23.44 -7.93
CA VAL A 266 4.01 -23.75 -6.69
C VAL A 266 3.68 -22.69 -5.64
N TRP A 267 3.20 -23.12 -4.47
CA TRP A 267 2.72 -22.23 -3.40
C TRP A 267 3.71 -22.02 -2.26
N ASP A 268 4.83 -22.75 -2.25
CA ASP A 268 5.80 -22.71 -1.14
C ASP A 268 6.33 -21.29 -0.91
N ALA A 269 6.76 -20.60 -1.98
CA ALA A 269 7.20 -19.20 -1.91
C ALA A 269 6.10 -18.25 -1.40
N PHE A 270 4.82 -18.53 -1.70
CA PHE A 270 3.69 -17.75 -1.19
C PHE A 270 3.58 -17.90 0.33
N VAL A 271 3.66 -19.14 0.83
CA VAL A 271 3.56 -19.44 2.26
C VAL A 271 4.74 -18.84 3.02
N ASP A 272 5.96 -19.03 2.55
CA ASP A 272 7.17 -18.49 3.17
C ASP A 272 7.14 -16.96 3.24
N ASN A 273 6.76 -16.32 2.12
CA ASN A 273 6.54 -14.88 2.08
C ASN A 273 5.46 -14.46 3.10
N ALA A 274 4.29 -15.08 3.08
CA ALA A 274 3.20 -14.72 3.98
C ALA A 274 3.59 -14.88 5.47
N LEU A 275 4.30 -15.95 5.83
CA LEU A 275 4.81 -16.18 7.18
C LEU A 275 5.83 -15.12 7.60
N LEU A 276 6.78 -14.80 6.71
CA LEU A 276 7.78 -13.77 6.97
C LEU A 276 7.12 -12.41 7.21
N GLN A 277 6.22 -12.00 6.31
CA GLN A 277 5.53 -10.71 6.43
C GLN A 277 4.64 -10.68 7.68
N ALA A 278 3.95 -11.78 8.02
CA ALA A 278 3.19 -11.90 9.26
C ALA A 278 4.08 -11.71 10.50
N GLY A 279 5.28 -12.29 10.51
CA GLY A 279 6.28 -12.08 11.56
C GLY A 279 6.66 -10.62 11.72
N TYR A 280 6.94 -9.92 10.62
CA TYR A 280 7.22 -8.48 10.63
C TYR A 280 6.02 -7.65 11.12
N ILE A 281 4.81 -7.97 10.70
CA ILE A 281 3.59 -7.29 11.15
C ILE A 281 3.39 -7.46 12.66
N LEU A 282 3.60 -8.68 13.18
CA LEU A 282 3.48 -8.95 14.61
C LEU A 282 4.54 -8.19 15.42
N VAL A 283 5.81 -8.25 15.02
CA VAL A 283 6.92 -7.60 15.74
C VAL A 283 6.79 -6.08 15.69
N PHE A 284 6.70 -5.49 14.50
CA PHE A 284 6.63 -4.03 14.37
C PHE A 284 5.28 -3.46 14.80
N GLY A 285 4.19 -4.22 14.64
CA GLY A 285 2.89 -3.89 15.20
C GLY A 285 2.91 -3.85 16.73
N ALA A 286 3.51 -4.85 17.39
CA ALA A 286 3.67 -4.88 18.84
C ALA A 286 4.56 -3.72 19.34
N LEU A 287 5.66 -3.42 18.65
CA LEU A 287 6.53 -2.28 18.96
C LEU A 287 5.79 -0.94 18.83
N ALA A 288 4.98 -0.78 17.78
CA ALA A 288 4.17 0.43 17.58
C ALA A 288 3.09 0.58 18.67
N VAL A 289 2.42 -0.51 19.05
CA VAL A 289 1.47 -0.52 20.17
C VAL A 289 2.17 -0.16 21.48
N GLY A 290 3.29 -0.82 21.80
CA GLY A 290 4.07 -0.55 23.00
C GLY A 290 4.51 0.91 23.10
N ARG A 291 4.96 1.48 21.97
CA ARG A 291 5.33 2.91 21.88
C ARG A 291 4.15 3.84 22.14
N PHE A 292 2.97 3.53 21.61
CA PHE A 292 1.75 4.32 21.78
C PHE A 292 1.16 4.23 23.20
N LEU A 293 1.35 3.10 23.88
CA LEU A 293 0.89 2.91 25.25
C LEU A 293 1.81 3.60 26.27
N THR A 294 3.11 3.61 26.02
CA THR A 294 4.12 4.15 26.96
C THR A 294 4.40 5.65 26.80
N LYS A 295 4.08 6.27 25.65
CA LYS A 295 4.24 7.72 25.48
C LYS A 295 3.10 8.47 26.17
N ASP A 296 3.45 9.26 27.17
CA ASP A 296 2.63 10.40 27.60
C ASP A 296 2.78 11.51 26.54
N VAL A 297 1.69 11.82 25.83
CA VAL A 297 1.68 12.76 24.69
C VAL A 297 1.18 14.16 25.12
N LEU A 298 1.37 14.50 26.40
CA LEU A 298 0.97 15.79 26.98
C LEU A 298 2.10 16.83 27.07
N SER A 299 3.31 16.53 26.59
CA SER A 299 4.39 17.51 26.44
C SER A 299 4.47 18.07 25.02
#